data_AF-A0A9X3ILD9-F1
#
_entry.id   AF-A0A9X3ILD9-F1
#
_cell.length_a   1.000
_cell.length_b   1.000
_cell.length_c   1.000
_cell.angle_alpha   90.00
_cell.angle_beta   90.00
_cell.angle_gamma   90.00
#
_symmetry.space_group_name_H-M   'P 1'
#
loop_
_entity.id
_entity.type
_entity.pdbx_description
1 polymer ?
#
loop_
_entity_poly.entity_id
_entity_poly.type
_entity_poly.pdbx_seq_one_letter_code
_entity_poly.pdbx_strand_id
1 'polypeptide(L)'
;MKSLENTIEKLIMSARWLLVIFYGGLGAALLLYAASFVAKFWKVALNVFVYDEADMILAMLGLIDAALVASLVVMVMISSYENYVSRFDNAGHDLSWLGKLDSGSLKIKVASSIVAISSIHLLQVFLNANQYTNDKIMWSTILHMTFVLSALLLALVDRISAGDKTKEEPAKKRTDVGSSKGAALPQAE
;
A
#
# COMPACT_ATOMS: atom_id res chain seq x y z
N MET A 1 8.22 -29.79 -23.47
CA MET A 1 8.59 -28.70 -22.54
C MET A 1 8.29 -27.33 -23.15
N LYS A 2 9.03 -26.84 -24.17
CA LYS A 2 8.80 -25.50 -24.81
C LYS A 2 7.33 -25.11 -25.10
N SER A 3 6.45 -26.03 -25.51
CA SER A 3 5.02 -25.69 -25.73
C SER A 3 4.29 -25.25 -24.46
N LEU A 4 4.67 -25.79 -23.29
CA LEU A 4 4.09 -25.47 -21.98
C LEU A 4 4.57 -24.09 -21.50
N GLU A 5 5.87 -23.84 -21.67
CA GLU A 5 6.55 -22.55 -21.46
C GLU A 5 5.90 -21.43 -22.29
N ASN A 6 5.80 -21.60 -23.61
CA ASN A 6 5.12 -20.66 -24.51
C ASN A 6 3.61 -20.48 -24.20
N THR A 7 2.96 -21.45 -23.55
CA THR A 7 1.55 -21.33 -23.12
C THR A 7 1.42 -20.51 -21.84
N ILE A 8 2.30 -20.75 -20.86
CA ILE A 8 2.39 -19.97 -19.61
C ILE A 8 2.77 -18.51 -19.93
N GLU A 9 3.74 -18.28 -20.80
CA GLU A 9 4.17 -16.95 -21.24
C GLU A 9 3.02 -16.16 -21.89
N LYS A 10 2.27 -16.79 -22.82
CA LYS A 10 1.07 -16.20 -23.41
C LYS A 10 -0.03 -15.91 -22.39
N LEU A 11 -0.23 -16.79 -21.41
CA LEU A 11 -1.20 -16.60 -20.32
C LEU A 11 -0.85 -15.36 -19.48
N ILE A 12 0.41 -15.24 -19.06
CA ILE A 12 0.94 -14.09 -18.29
C ILE A 12 0.82 -12.80 -19.10
N MET A 13 1.24 -12.81 -20.36
CA MET A 13 1.16 -11.64 -21.25
C MET A 13 -0.28 -11.18 -21.49
N SER A 14 -1.25 -12.11 -21.48
CA SER A 14 -2.69 -11.83 -21.62
C SER A 14 -3.32 -11.30 -20.33
N ALA A 15 -2.84 -11.71 -19.15
CA ALA A 15 -3.33 -11.26 -17.85
C ALA A 15 -3.24 -9.73 -17.66
N ARG A 16 -2.35 -9.05 -18.39
CA ARG A 16 -2.28 -7.58 -18.41
C ARG A 16 -3.58 -6.91 -18.88
N TRP A 17 -4.29 -7.51 -19.85
CA TRP A 17 -5.60 -6.99 -20.30
C TRP A 17 -6.68 -7.12 -19.23
N LEU A 18 -6.60 -8.15 -18.38
CA LEU A 18 -7.49 -8.29 -17.23
C LEU A 18 -7.26 -7.16 -16.21
N LEU A 19 -6.00 -6.80 -15.94
CA LEU A 19 -5.66 -5.68 -15.04
C LEU A 19 -6.21 -4.33 -15.53
N VAL A 20 -6.21 -4.09 -16.84
CA VAL A 20 -6.82 -2.87 -17.44
C VAL A 20 -8.31 -2.77 -17.10
N ILE A 21 -9.05 -3.89 -17.16
CA ILE A 21 -10.48 -3.94 -16.78
C ILE A 21 -10.65 -3.64 -15.29
N PHE A 22 -9.81 -4.22 -14.42
CA PHE A 22 -9.86 -3.95 -12.98
C PHE A 22 -9.55 -2.49 -12.63
N TYR A 23 -8.53 -1.86 -13.25
CA TYR A 23 -8.22 -0.45 -13.01
C TYR A 23 -9.28 0.50 -13.59
N GLY A 24 -9.89 0.16 -14.74
CA GLY A 24 -11.05 0.88 -15.26
C GLY A 24 -12.25 0.82 -14.32
N GLY A 25 -12.54 -0.37 -13.76
CA GLY A 25 -13.58 -0.56 -12.75
C GLY A 25 -13.32 0.21 -11.46
N LEU A 26 -12.09 0.20 -10.95
CA LEU A 26 -11.67 1.01 -9.79
C LEU A 26 -11.80 2.51 -10.04
N GLY A 27 -11.42 3.00 -11.23
CA GLY A 27 -11.61 4.40 -11.63
C GLY A 27 -13.08 4.80 -11.72
N ALA A 28 -13.93 3.95 -12.31
CA ALA A 28 -15.38 4.18 -12.36
C ALA A 28 -16.02 4.18 -10.96
N ALA A 29 -15.60 3.25 -10.08
CA ALA A 29 -16.04 3.22 -8.68
C ALA A 29 -15.60 4.49 -7.92
N LEU A 30 -14.39 4.99 -8.16
CA LEU A 30 -13.89 6.23 -7.56
C LEU A 30 -14.68 7.46 -8.04
N LEU A 31 -15.10 7.52 -9.31
CA LEU A 31 -15.97 8.58 -9.84
C LEU A 31 -17.37 8.56 -9.19
N LEU A 32 -17.97 7.38 -9.05
CA LEU A 32 -19.25 7.21 -8.33
C LEU A 32 -19.12 7.59 -6.85
N TYR A 33 -17.99 7.25 -6.22
CA TYR A 33 -17.69 7.62 -4.84
C TYR A 33 -17.47 9.13 -4.67
N ALA A 34 -16.80 9.78 -5.63
CA ALA A 34 -16.64 11.24 -5.66
C ALA A 34 -17.99 11.97 -5.81
N ALA A 35 -18.90 11.47 -6.64
CA ALA A 35 -20.26 12.01 -6.72
C ALA A 35 -21.03 11.87 -5.39
N SER A 36 -20.86 10.73 -4.69
CA SER A 36 -21.40 10.51 -3.35
C SER A 36 -20.79 11.47 -2.31
N PHE A 37 -19.48 11.71 -2.37
CA PHE A 37 -18.79 12.69 -1.52
C PHE A 37 -19.33 14.11 -1.74
N VAL A 38 -19.49 14.55 -2.98
CA VAL A 38 -20.06 15.88 -3.29
C VAL A 38 -21.50 15.99 -2.77
N ALA A 39 -22.33 14.95 -2.91
CA ALA A 39 -23.69 14.94 -2.36
C ALA A 39 -23.71 15.00 -0.82
N LYS A 40 -22.81 14.28 -0.14
CA LYS A 40 -22.62 14.38 1.32
C LYS A 40 -22.19 15.78 1.73
N PHE A 41 -21.15 16.33 1.09
CA PHE A 41 -20.63 17.67 1.36
C PHE A 41 -21.71 18.74 1.18
N TRP A 42 -22.47 18.67 0.10
CA TRP A 42 -23.58 19.60 -0.16
C TRP A 42 -24.67 19.53 0.92
N LYS A 43 -25.03 18.32 1.37
CA LYS A 43 -25.97 18.13 2.49
C LYS A 43 -25.43 18.78 3.78
N VAL A 44 -24.13 18.63 4.06
CA VAL A 44 -23.52 19.22 5.26
C VAL A 44 -23.48 20.76 5.17
N ALA A 45 -23.07 21.30 4.03
CA ALA A 45 -23.01 22.75 3.80
C ALA A 45 -24.38 23.44 3.98
N LEU A 46 -25.47 22.82 3.53
CA LEU A 46 -26.83 23.34 3.72
C LEU A 46 -27.34 23.29 5.17
N ASN A 47 -26.77 22.43 6.02
CA ASN A 47 -27.19 22.25 7.41
C ASN A 47 -26.20 22.88 8.42
N VAL A 48 -25.25 23.70 7.95
CA VAL A 48 -24.17 24.27 8.77
C VAL A 48 -24.63 25.14 9.96
N PHE A 49 -25.85 25.71 9.86
CA PHE A 49 -26.50 26.48 10.93
C PHE A 49 -27.65 25.72 11.63
N VAL A 50 -27.81 24.43 11.33
CA VAL A 50 -28.89 23.56 11.84
C VAL A 50 -28.32 22.46 12.75
N TYR A 51 -27.12 21.96 12.45
CA TYR A 51 -26.40 21.02 13.31
C TYR A 51 -25.99 21.65 14.64
N ASP A 52 -26.00 20.84 15.70
CA ASP A 52 -25.26 21.16 16.92
C ASP A 52 -23.76 20.86 16.77
N GLU A 53 -22.99 21.13 17.83
CA GLU A 53 -21.53 20.96 17.84
C GLU A 53 -21.09 19.50 17.64
N ALA A 54 -21.85 18.52 18.15
CA ALA A 54 -21.55 17.10 18.00
C ALA A 54 -21.90 16.61 16.59
N ASP A 55 -23.09 16.96 16.09
CA ASP A 55 -23.52 16.65 14.71
C ASP A 55 -22.55 17.26 13.67
N MET A 56 -22.04 18.47 13.90
CA MET A 56 -21.03 19.12 13.06
C MET A 56 -19.71 18.33 13.04
N ILE A 57 -19.20 17.94 14.20
CA ILE A 57 -17.97 17.13 14.31
C ILE A 57 -18.14 15.78 13.59
N LEU A 58 -19.31 15.15 13.74
CA LEU A 58 -19.65 13.88 13.07
C LEU A 58 -19.76 14.03 11.55
N ALA A 59 -20.37 15.11 11.08
CA ALA A 59 -20.45 15.46 9.67
C ALA A 59 -19.05 15.66 9.05
N MET A 60 -18.14 16.36 9.76
CA MET A 60 -16.74 16.52 9.35
C MET A 60 -16.00 15.17 9.33
N LEU A 61 -16.15 14.34 10.37
CA LEU A 61 -15.50 13.04 10.46
C LEU A 61 -15.88 12.12 9.29
N GLY A 62 -17.17 12.10 8.91
CA GLY A 62 -17.67 11.32 7.76
C GLY A 62 -17.25 11.84 6.38
N LEU A 63 -16.83 13.11 6.27
CA LEU A 63 -16.22 13.67 5.06
C LEU A 63 -14.71 13.36 5.02
N ILE A 64 -14.02 13.43 6.16
CA ILE A 64 -12.60 13.06 6.29
C ILE A 64 -12.39 11.57 5.97
N ASP A 65 -13.22 10.68 6.54
CA ASP A 65 -13.20 9.25 6.22
C ASP A 65 -13.34 8.99 4.71
N ALA A 66 -14.32 9.64 4.07
CA ALA A 66 -14.53 9.51 2.64
C ALA A 66 -13.33 9.99 1.80
N ALA A 67 -12.66 11.08 2.20
CA ALA A 67 -11.43 11.54 1.55
C ALA A 67 -10.27 10.55 1.73
N LEU A 68 -10.16 9.90 2.90
CA LEU A 68 -9.14 8.89 3.19
C LEU A 68 -9.39 7.59 2.41
N VAL A 69 -10.65 7.13 2.32
CA VAL A 69 -11.04 5.98 1.49
C VAL A 69 -10.71 6.22 0.01
N ALA A 70 -11.05 7.39 -0.52
CA ALA A 70 -10.68 7.78 -1.89
C ALA A 70 -9.16 7.81 -2.10
N SER A 71 -8.41 8.36 -1.14
CA SER A 71 -6.94 8.41 -1.18
C SER A 71 -6.31 7.02 -1.16
N LEU A 72 -6.85 6.09 -0.35
CA LEU A 72 -6.43 4.68 -0.32
C LEU A 72 -6.66 4.00 -1.67
N VAL A 73 -7.83 4.18 -2.27
CA VAL A 73 -8.15 3.61 -3.60
C VAL A 73 -7.15 4.07 -4.65
N VAL A 74 -6.84 5.37 -4.71
CA VAL A 74 -5.82 5.92 -5.63
C VAL A 74 -4.44 5.35 -5.35
N MET A 75 -4.02 5.27 -4.08
CA MET A 75 -2.73 4.68 -3.70
C MET A 75 -2.62 3.20 -4.11
N VAL A 76 -3.69 2.42 -3.94
CA VAL A 76 -3.74 1.01 -4.35
C VAL A 76 -3.73 0.88 -5.87
N MET A 77 -4.43 1.74 -6.61
CA MET A 77 -4.38 1.76 -8.09
C MET A 77 -2.97 2.04 -8.61
N ILE A 78 -2.31 3.09 -8.11
CA ILE A 78 -0.95 3.47 -8.54
C ILE A 78 0.06 2.38 -8.16
N SER A 79 0.04 1.91 -6.90
CA SER A 79 0.95 0.86 -6.43
C SER A 79 0.78 -0.45 -7.22
N SER A 80 -0.47 -0.82 -7.54
CA SER A 80 -0.75 -2.01 -8.36
C SER A 80 -0.28 -1.84 -9.80
N TYR A 81 -0.54 -0.69 -10.41
CA TYR A 81 -0.11 -0.41 -11.79
C TYR A 81 1.43 -0.40 -11.90
N GLU A 82 2.13 0.22 -10.95
CA GLU A 82 3.59 0.22 -10.90
C GLU A 82 4.14 -1.22 -10.76
N ASN A 83 3.57 -2.00 -9.84
CA ASN A 83 4.06 -3.33 -9.50
C ASN A 83 3.72 -4.41 -10.56
N TYR A 84 2.57 -4.30 -11.24
CA TYR A 84 2.03 -5.35 -12.11
C TYR A 84 1.84 -4.96 -13.60
N VAL A 85 2.06 -3.71 -14.00
CA VAL A 85 1.98 -3.29 -15.42
C VAL A 85 3.24 -2.54 -15.84
N SER A 86 3.58 -1.43 -15.19
CA SER A 86 4.74 -0.57 -15.56
C SER A 86 6.06 -1.34 -15.66
N ARG A 87 6.30 -2.28 -14.71
CA ARG A 87 7.50 -3.12 -14.69
C ARG A 87 7.59 -4.11 -15.85
N PHE A 88 6.47 -4.56 -16.43
CA PHE A 88 6.47 -5.41 -17.64
C PHE A 88 6.67 -4.63 -18.94
N ASP A 89 6.41 -3.31 -18.94
CA ASP A 89 6.59 -2.46 -20.12
C ASP A 89 8.05 -1.98 -20.25
N ASN A 90 8.71 -1.75 -19.10
CA ASN A 90 10.11 -1.33 -19.05
C ASN A 90 11.12 -2.51 -19.03
N ALA A 91 10.70 -3.73 -18.69
CA ALA A 91 11.57 -4.90 -18.65
C ALA A 91 11.53 -5.72 -19.96
N GLY A 92 12.39 -5.35 -20.91
CA GLY A 92 12.55 -6.09 -22.16
C GLY A 92 13.13 -7.50 -21.93
N HIS A 93 12.27 -8.52 -22.01
CA HIS A 93 12.57 -9.97 -22.01
C HIS A 93 13.36 -10.59 -20.83
N ASP A 94 13.98 -9.80 -19.95
CA ASP A 94 14.67 -10.32 -18.76
C ASP A 94 13.69 -10.57 -17.60
N LEU A 95 13.50 -11.85 -17.24
CA LEU A 95 12.59 -12.29 -16.17
C LEU A 95 13.20 -12.19 -14.75
N SER A 96 14.46 -11.80 -14.60
CA SER A 96 15.19 -11.80 -13.32
C SER A 96 14.60 -10.89 -12.22
N TRP A 97 13.74 -9.93 -12.59
CA TRP A 97 13.09 -9.04 -11.63
C TRP A 97 11.89 -9.65 -10.90
N LEU A 98 11.25 -10.69 -11.44
CA LEU A 98 10.09 -11.35 -10.79
C LEU A 98 10.44 -11.94 -9.42
N GLY A 99 11.68 -12.39 -9.24
CA GLY A 99 12.20 -12.86 -7.95
C GLY A 99 12.45 -11.77 -6.90
N LYS A 100 12.25 -10.48 -7.24
CA LYS A 100 12.49 -9.31 -6.36
C LYS A 100 11.22 -8.54 -6.00
N LEU A 101 10.05 -9.17 -6.14
CA LEU A 101 8.79 -8.62 -5.62
C LEU A 101 8.79 -8.65 -4.08
N ASP A 102 9.10 -7.50 -3.46
CA ASP A 102 9.00 -7.33 -2.01
C ASP A 102 7.53 -7.32 -1.55
N SER A 103 7.00 -8.52 -1.36
CA SER A 103 5.65 -8.70 -0.81
C SER A 103 5.57 -8.40 0.69
N GLY A 104 6.67 -8.06 1.39
CA GLY A 104 6.66 -7.69 2.81
C GLY A 104 6.07 -6.30 3.03
N SER A 105 6.73 -5.27 2.48
CA SER A 105 6.31 -3.87 2.68
C SER A 105 4.91 -3.55 2.14
N LEU A 106 4.45 -4.26 1.10
CA LEU A 106 3.07 -4.12 0.60
C LEU A 106 2.02 -4.62 1.61
N LYS A 107 2.26 -5.77 2.27
CA LYS A 107 1.34 -6.34 3.27
C LYS A 107 1.21 -5.42 4.50
N ILE A 108 2.34 -4.88 5.00
CA ILE A 108 2.33 -3.93 6.12
C ILE A 108 1.52 -2.68 5.78
N LYS A 109 1.75 -2.07 4.60
CA LYS A 109 1.03 -0.86 4.17
C LYS A 109 -0.47 -1.09 4.18
N VAL A 110 -0.95 -2.16 3.52
CA VAL A 110 -2.38 -2.51 3.49
C VAL A 110 -2.95 -2.74 4.90
N ALA A 111 -2.27 -3.50 5.76
CA ALA A 111 -2.74 -3.75 7.12
C ALA A 111 -2.84 -2.48 7.97
N SER A 112 -1.84 -1.58 7.86
CA SER A 112 -1.84 -0.30 8.59
C SER A 112 -3.00 0.61 8.16
N SER A 113 -3.33 0.65 6.86
CA SER A 113 -4.46 1.42 6.33
C SER A 113 -5.82 0.87 6.79
N ILE A 114 -5.98 -0.46 6.86
CA ILE A 114 -7.21 -1.10 7.37
C ILE A 114 -7.41 -0.76 8.85
N VAL A 115 -6.35 -0.80 9.68
CA VAL A 115 -6.42 -0.40 11.08
C VAL A 115 -6.83 1.06 11.23
N ALA A 116 -6.21 1.98 10.46
CA ALA A 116 -6.52 3.41 10.55
C ALA A 116 -7.98 3.75 10.23
N ILE A 117 -8.53 3.19 9.14
CA ILE A 117 -9.95 3.38 8.77
C ILE A 117 -10.86 2.76 9.86
N SER A 118 -10.49 1.59 10.39
CA SER A 118 -11.25 0.96 11.47
C SER A 118 -11.25 1.78 12.77
N SER A 119 -10.17 2.50 13.10
CA SER A 119 -10.14 3.45 14.24
C SER A 119 -11.11 4.62 14.03
N ILE A 120 -11.14 5.19 12.82
CA ILE A 120 -12.04 6.31 12.48
C ILE A 120 -13.50 5.89 12.58
N HIS A 121 -13.85 4.71 12.05
CA HIS A 121 -15.21 4.18 12.17
C HIS A 121 -15.60 3.87 13.61
N LEU A 122 -14.67 3.33 14.42
CA LEU A 122 -14.94 3.08 15.85
C LEU A 122 -15.15 4.39 16.62
N LEU A 123 -14.37 5.44 16.32
CA LEU A 123 -14.56 6.78 16.88
C LEU A 123 -15.94 7.36 16.53
N GLN A 124 -16.38 7.20 15.27
CA GLN A 124 -17.74 7.61 14.86
C GLN A 124 -18.82 6.87 15.66
N VAL A 125 -18.68 5.56 15.87
CA VAL A 125 -19.61 4.74 16.67
C VAL A 125 -19.64 5.19 18.14
N PHE A 126 -18.48 5.50 18.74
CA PHE A 126 -18.40 6.01 20.11
C PHE A 126 -19.02 7.42 20.27
N LEU A 127 -18.74 8.34 19.34
CA LEU A 127 -19.34 9.69 19.35
C LEU A 127 -20.86 9.63 19.13
N ASN A 128 -21.37 8.61 18.44
CA ASN A 128 -22.80 8.33 18.26
C ASN A 128 -23.38 7.33 19.28
N ALA A 129 -22.75 7.08 20.44
CA ALA A 129 -23.10 5.93 21.30
C ALA A 129 -24.62 5.78 21.58
N ASN A 130 -25.36 6.88 21.73
CA ASN A 130 -26.82 6.88 21.95
C ASN A 130 -27.66 6.30 20.77
N GLN A 131 -27.09 6.20 19.56
CA GLN A 131 -27.70 5.63 18.36
C GLN A 131 -27.31 4.14 18.12
N TYR A 132 -26.41 3.59 18.94
CA TYR A 132 -25.92 2.21 18.82
C TYR A 132 -26.22 1.43 20.10
N THR A 133 -26.57 0.14 19.96
CA THR A 133 -26.68 -0.73 21.14
C THR A 133 -25.29 -1.04 21.71
N ASN A 134 -25.17 -1.20 23.02
CA ASN A 134 -23.90 -1.55 23.68
C ASN A 134 -23.24 -2.78 23.04
N ASP A 135 -24.02 -3.78 22.59
CA ASP A 135 -23.51 -4.94 21.85
C ASP A 135 -22.78 -4.55 20.56
N LYS A 136 -23.33 -3.59 19.79
CA LYS A 136 -22.68 -3.10 18.55
C LYS A 136 -21.39 -2.35 18.86
N ILE A 137 -21.37 -1.53 19.91
CA ILE A 137 -20.18 -0.78 20.34
C ILE A 137 -19.09 -1.77 20.80
N MET A 138 -19.47 -2.78 21.58
CA MET A 138 -18.60 -3.87 22.03
C MET A 138 -18.03 -4.67 20.84
N TRP A 139 -18.88 -5.15 19.93
CA TRP A 139 -18.42 -5.90 18.76
C TRP A 139 -17.54 -5.07 17.81
N SER A 140 -17.85 -3.79 17.61
CA SER A 140 -16.99 -2.88 16.83
C SER A 140 -15.61 -2.71 17.48
N THR A 141 -15.56 -2.64 18.82
CA THR A 141 -14.31 -2.55 19.58
C THR A 141 -13.50 -3.85 19.47
N ILE A 142 -14.14 -5.02 19.60
CA ILE A 142 -13.50 -6.34 19.47
C ILE A 142 -12.93 -6.55 18.06
N LEU A 143 -13.69 -6.18 17.02
CA LEU A 143 -13.22 -6.26 15.63
C LEU A 143 -12.03 -5.32 15.38
N HIS A 144 -12.08 -4.08 15.90
CA HIS A 144 -10.95 -3.16 15.78
C HIS A 144 -9.68 -3.71 16.44
N MET A 145 -9.79 -4.21 17.68
CA MET A 145 -8.67 -4.84 18.38
C MET A 145 -8.12 -6.07 17.64
N THR A 146 -8.97 -6.83 16.93
CA THR A 146 -8.57 -7.96 16.09
C THR A 146 -7.73 -7.50 14.89
N PHE A 147 -8.09 -6.39 14.25
CA PHE A 147 -7.27 -5.80 13.18
C PHE A 147 -5.94 -5.24 13.70
N VAL A 148 -5.95 -4.55 14.86
CA VAL A 148 -4.73 -4.05 15.52
C VAL A 148 -3.76 -5.19 15.83
N LEU A 149 -4.24 -6.26 16.47
CA LEU A 149 -3.43 -7.45 16.76
C LEU A 149 -2.89 -8.10 15.48
N SER A 150 -3.71 -8.22 14.44
CA SER A 150 -3.30 -8.81 13.16
C SER A 150 -2.21 -7.98 12.46
N ALA A 151 -2.32 -6.65 12.47
CA ALA A 151 -1.30 -5.76 11.92
C ALA A 151 0.02 -5.80 12.72
N LEU A 152 -0.06 -5.86 14.05
CA LEU A 152 1.12 -6.00 14.93
C LEU A 152 1.85 -7.33 14.72
N LEU A 153 1.11 -8.45 14.61
CA LEU A 153 1.67 -9.77 14.33
C LEU A 153 2.34 -9.81 12.95
N LEU A 154 1.71 -9.22 11.93
CA LEU A 154 2.26 -9.11 10.59
C LEU A 154 3.56 -8.29 10.55
N ALA A 155 3.60 -7.15 11.24
CA ALA A 155 4.81 -6.33 11.38
C ALA A 155 5.93 -7.02 12.17
N LEU A 156 5.59 -7.87 13.15
CA LEU A 156 6.54 -8.73 13.87
C LEU A 156 7.16 -9.79 12.94
N VAL A 157 6.33 -10.52 12.19
CA VAL A 157 6.80 -11.55 11.24
C VAL A 157 7.70 -10.94 10.16
N ASP A 158 7.34 -9.78 9.62
CA ASP A 158 8.14 -9.07 8.62
C ASP A 158 9.48 -8.58 9.20
N ARG A 159 9.47 -7.97 10.39
CA ARG A 159 10.69 -7.53 11.10
C ARG A 159 11.65 -8.69 11.39
N ILE A 160 11.13 -9.85 11.77
CA ILE A 160 11.93 -11.06 11.98
C ILE A 160 12.53 -11.54 10.65
N SER A 161 11.71 -11.59 9.59
CA SER A 161 12.12 -11.98 8.23
C SER A 161 13.14 -11.03 7.60
N ALA A 162 13.12 -9.75 7.97
CA ALA A 162 14.08 -8.74 7.51
C ALA A 162 15.45 -8.88 8.17
N GLY A 163 15.51 -9.26 9.45
CA GLY A 163 16.76 -9.34 10.22
C GLY A 163 17.76 -10.36 9.66
N ASP A 164 17.28 -11.46 9.10
CA ASP A 164 18.12 -12.55 8.61
C ASP A 164 18.90 -12.21 7.33
N LYS A 165 18.46 -11.19 6.58
CA LYS A 165 19.15 -10.72 5.35
C LYS A 165 20.47 -9.98 5.61
N THR A 166 20.85 -9.78 6.86
CA THR A 166 22.03 -8.97 7.26
C THR A 166 23.33 -9.80 7.43
N LYS A 167 23.34 -11.08 7.06
CA LYS A 167 24.47 -12.01 7.33
C LYS A 167 25.25 -12.49 6.11
N GLU A 168 24.79 -12.23 4.88
CA GLU A 168 25.45 -12.70 3.65
C GLU A 168 26.03 -11.55 2.81
N GLU A 169 27.11 -10.94 3.29
CA GLU A 169 28.07 -10.25 2.41
C GLU A 169 29.49 -10.79 2.66
N PRO A 170 29.98 -11.76 1.85
CA PRO A 170 31.34 -12.27 1.98
C PRO A 170 32.33 -11.22 1.51
N ALA A 171 33.19 -10.75 2.43
CA ALA A 171 34.11 -9.63 2.22
C ALA A 171 35.20 -9.90 1.16
N LYS A 172 34.85 -9.78 -0.13
CA LYS A 172 35.81 -9.88 -1.25
C LYS A 172 36.63 -8.60 -1.37
N LYS A 173 37.57 -8.42 -0.43
CA LYS A 173 38.56 -7.34 -0.41
C LYS A 173 39.29 -7.28 -1.76
N ARG A 174 39.15 -6.17 -2.48
CA ARG A 174 39.87 -5.94 -3.74
C ARG A 174 41.37 -5.84 -3.47
N THR A 175 42.17 -6.57 -4.25
CA THR A 175 43.63 -6.42 -4.33
C THR A 175 44.06 -6.42 -5.80
N ASP A 176 43.62 -5.37 -6.51
CA ASP A 176 44.08 -4.98 -7.84
C ASP A 176 43.92 -3.46 -7.99
N VAL A 177 44.69 -2.86 -8.90
CA VAL A 177 44.95 -1.44 -9.18
C VAL A 177 45.90 -0.78 -8.17
N GLY A 178 47.06 -0.35 -8.67
CA GLY A 178 48.20 0.06 -7.85
C GLY A 178 48.34 1.56 -7.57
N SER A 179 49.23 1.87 -6.62
CA SER A 179 49.84 3.19 -6.41
C SER A 179 51.14 3.22 -7.25
N SER A 180 51.21 3.98 -8.34
CA SER A 180 51.49 5.44 -8.39
C SER A 180 52.92 5.82 -7.99
N LYS A 181 53.73 6.13 -9.03
CA LYS A 181 54.83 7.12 -9.12
C LYS A 181 55.70 7.40 -7.86
N GLY A 182 57.01 7.13 -7.96
CA GLY A 182 58.02 7.68 -7.03
C GLY A 182 59.47 7.47 -7.46
N ALA A 183 60.08 8.51 -8.02
CA ALA A 183 61.52 8.82 -8.21
C ALA A 183 62.63 7.73 -8.03
N ALA A 184 63.44 7.52 -9.08
CA ALA A 184 64.93 7.53 -8.98
C ALA A 184 65.63 7.57 -10.37
N LEU A 185 66.49 8.58 -10.55
CA LEU A 185 67.65 8.70 -11.45
C LEU A 185 68.71 9.48 -10.63
N PRO A 186 70.03 9.47 -10.95
CA PRO A 186 70.77 8.82 -12.05
C PRO A 186 71.41 7.48 -11.54
N GLN A 187 72.58 6.93 -11.89
CA GLN A 187 73.81 7.33 -12.63
C GLN A 187 74.50 6.13 -13.30
N ALA A 188 75.32 6.41 -14.32
CA ALA A 188 76.47 5.65 -14.82
C ALA A 188 76.22 4.26 -15.46
N GLU A 189 77.03 3.78 -16.42
CA GLU A 189 78.17 4.37 -17.16
C GLU A 189 77.86 4.50 -18.66
#